data_AF-N6T6C8-F1
#
_entry.id   AF-N6T6C8-F1
#
_cell.length_a   1.000
_cell.length_b   1.000
_cell.length_c   1.000
_cell.angle_alpha   90.00
_cell.angle_beta   90.00
_cell.angle_gamma   90.00
#
_symmetry.space_group_name_H-M   'P 1'
#
loop_
_entity.id
_entity.type
_entity.pdbx_description
1 polymer ?
#
loop_
_entity_poly.entity_id
_entity_poly.type
_entity_poly.pdbx_seq_one_letter_code
_entity_poly.pdbx_strand_id
1 'polypeptide(L)'
;MCFASTKCATVEPGKTWELYPFCGRSTCVVSEDQPPRLLELVEDCGPLPLANEKCKLDEEKTNKTAPFPACCPEFKCEAGAKLEYPEIPTVAPVPEDAEVKSTTTAKSA
;
A
#
# COMPACT_ATOMS: atom_id res chain seq x y z
N MET A 1 5.99 9.75 14.93
CA MET A 1 6.95 9.49 13.83
C MET A 1 6.77 8.06 13.35
N CYS A 2 6.66 7.83 12.04
CA CYS A 2 6.70 6.50 11.45
C CYS A 2 8.14 6.11 11.12
N PHE A 3 8.52 4.83 11.27
CA PHE A 3 9.84 4.36 10.89
C PHE A 3 9.82 3.88 9.44
N ALA A 4 10.57 4.57 8.57
CA ALA A 4 10.74 4.22 7.16
C ALA A 4 11.92 3.26 7.01
N SER A 5 11.63 1.96 6.94
CA SER A 5 12.65 0.90 6.86
C SER A 5 13.56 1.02 5.63
N THR A 6 13.00 1.37 4.46
CA THR A 6 13.74 1.58 3.21
C THR A 6 14.74 2.73 3.27
N LYS A 7 14.56 3.66 4.21
CA LYS A 7 15.44 4.83 4.43
C LYS A 7 16.27 4.74 5.71
N CYS A 8 16.04 3.75 6.55
CA CYS A 8 16.60 3.67 7.91
C CYS A 8 16.42 5.01 8.68
N ALA A 9 15.23 5.60 8.58
CA ALA A 9 14.94 6.94 9.11
C ALA A 9 13.54 7.03 9.70
N THR A 10 13.27 8.10 10.45
CA THR A 10 11.93 8.40 10.96
C THR A 10 11.29 9.54 10.18
N VAL A 11 9.99 9.47 9.97
CA VAL A 11 9.21 10.40 9.14
C VAL A 11 8.03 10.96 9.94
N GLU A 12 7.79 12.26 9.80
CA GLU A 12 6.69 12.96 10.48
C GLU A 12 5.32 12.58 9.89
N PRO A 13 4.24 12.63 10.68
CA PRO A 13 2.88 12.48 10.16
C PRO A 13 2.59 13.47 9.02
N GLY A 14 1.88 12.99 7.99
CA GLY A 14 1.56 13.74 6.78
C GLY A 14 2.68 13.81 5.74
N LYS A 15 3.85 13.21 6.00
CA LYS A 15 4.95 13.15 5.02
C LYS A 15 4.99 11.80 4.31
N THR A 16 5.44 11.86 3.05
CA THR A 16 5.54 10.73 2.13
C THR A 16 7.00 10.45 1.78
N TRP A 17 7.32 9.18 1.50
CA TRP A 17 8.62 8.76 0.99
C TRP A 17 8.49 7.65 -0.05
N GLU A 18 9.42 7.64 -1.01
CA GLU A 18 9.58 6.53 -1.96
C GLU A 18 10.07 5.26 -1.25
N LEU A 19 9.57 4.11 -1.71
CA LEU A 19 9.93 2.78 -1.21
C LEU A 19 11.08 2.13 -1.98
N TYR A 20 11.85 2.90 -2.75
CA TYR A 20 13.00 2.40 -3.51
C TYR A 20 13.88 1.45 -2.67
N PRO A 21 14.23 0.25 -3.19
CA PRO A 21 14.13 -0.19 -4.58
C PRO A 21 12.77 -0.77 -5.02
N PHE A 22 11.75 -0.74 -4.17
CA PHE A 22 10.39 -1.15 -4.53
C PHE A 22 9.65 -0.02 -5.26
N CYS A 23 8.78 -0.37 -6.20
CA CYS A 23 7.94 0.62 -6.89
C CYS A 23 6.69 0.92 -6.06
N GLY A 24 6.80 1.93 -5.21
CA GLY A 24 5.73 2.37 -4.34
C GLY A 24 6.16 3.58 -3.52
N ARG A 25 5.20 4.15 -2.81
CA ARG A 25 5.43 5.20 -1.82
C ARG A 25 4.69 4.88 -0.54
N SER A 26 5.21 5.40 0.56
CA SER A 26 4.57 5.31 1.86
C SER A 26 4.28 6.70 2.40
N THR A 27 3.19 6.82 3.15
CA THR A 27 2.82 8.05 3.86
C THR A 27 2.61 7.73 5.34
N CYS A 28 3.19 8.55 6.22
CA CYS A 28 2.97 8.42 7.65
C CYS A 28 1.63 9.05 8.00
N VAL A 29 0.65 8.27 8.42
CA VAL A 29 -0.70 8.74 8.77
C VAL A 29 -1.01 8.46 10.23
N VAL A 30 -1.94 9.23 10.79
CA VAL A 30 -2.49 9.00 12.13
C VAL A 30 -3.84 8.33 11.95
N SER A 31 -4.08 7.20 12.62
CA SER A 31 -5.37 6.52 12.57
C SER A 31 -6.44 7.30 13.35
N GLU A 32 -7.69 7.08 12.99
CA GLU A 32 -8.86 7.62 13.69
C GLU A 32 -9.23 6.80 14.95
N ASP A 33 -8.47 5.74 15.26
CA ASP A 33 -8.69 4.91 16.45
C ASP A 33 -8.55 5.73 17.74
N GLN A 34 -9.19 5.27 18.82
CA GLN A 34 -8.99 5.80 20.16
C GLN A 34 -8.34 4.74 21.07
N PRO A 35 -7.07 4.89 21.49
CA PRO A 35 -6.16 6.01 21.21
C PRO A 35 -5.56 5.97 19.78
N PRO A 36 -5.17 7.14 19.22
CA PRO A 36 -4.66 7.23 17.85
C PRO A 36 -3.35 6.47 17.70
N ARG A 37 -3.20 5.76 16.58
CA ARG A 37 -1.98 5.03 16.23
C ARG A 37 -1.32 5.67 15.01
N LEU A 38 -0.02 5.47 14.89
CA LEU A 38 0.71 5.82 13.68
C LEU A 38 0.69 4.64 12.73
N LEU A 39 0.28 4.89 11.49
CA LEU A 39 0.24 3.90 10.42
C LEU A 39 1.12 4.35 9.26
N GLU A 40 1.76 3.39 8.62
CA GLU A 40 2.40 3.59 7.32
C GLU A 40 1.40 3.18 6.24
N LEU A 41 0.84 4.16 5.53
CA LEU A 41 -0.02 3.90 4.37
C LEU A 41 0.85 3.66 3.15
N VAL A 42 0.85 2.43 2.65
CA VAL A 42 1.62 1.99 1.47
C VAL A 42 0.75 2.07 0.22
N GLU A 43 1.25 2.74 -0.81
CA GLU A 43 0.70 2.73 -2.17
C GLU A 43 1.75 2.14 -3.12
N ASP A 44 1.43 1.01 -3.73
CA ASP A 44 2.28 0.34 -4.72
C ASP A 44 1.48 0.08 -6.03
N CYS A 45 2.07 -0.66 -6.96
CA CYS A 45 1.43 -0.94 -8.25
C CYS A 45 0.26 -1.94 -8.17
N GLY A 46 -0.07 -2.45 -6.98
CA GLY A 46 -1.10 -3.45 -6.78
C GLY A 46 -0.70 -4.85 -7.26
N PRO A 47 -1.66 -5.81 -7.24
CA PRO A 47 -1.41 -7.16 -7.70
C PRO A 47 -1.07 -7.17 -9.19
N LEU A 48 -0.11 -8.02 -9.57
CA LEU A 48 0.15 -8.29 -10.97
C LEU A 48 -1.01 -9.08 -11.59
N PRO A 49 -1.32 -8.85 -12.88
CA PRO A 49 -2.34 -9.62 -13.57
C PRO A 49 -1.92 -11.09 -13.69
N LEU A 50 -2.91 -11.98 -13.79
CA LEU A 50 -2.73 -13.38 -14.10
C LEU A 50 -2.05 -13.52 -15.45
N ALA A 51 -1.00 -14.36 -15.49
CA ALA A 51 -0.22 -14.59 -16.68
C ALA A 51 -1.11 -15.12 -17.82
N ASN A 52 -1.07 -14.45 -18.97
CA ASN A 52 -1.71 -14.91 -20.18
C ASN A 52 -0.84 -14.60 -21.40
N GLU A 53 -0.90 -15.44 -22.43
CA GLU A 53 -0.04 -15.30 -23.62
C GLU A 53 -0.40 -14.07 -24.49
N LYS A 54 -1.60 -13.51 -24.31
CA LYS A 54 -2.16 -12.44 -25.13
C LYS A 54 -1.85 -11.03 -24.62
N CYS A 55 -1.31 -10.92 -23.41
CA CYS A 55 -0.93 -9.67 -22.76
C CYS A 55 0.49 -9.81 -22.21
N LYS A 56 1.42 -9.04 -22.76
CA LYS A 56 2.83 -9.08 -22.37
C LYS A 56 3.23 -7.75 -21.75
N LEU A 57 4.24 -7.78 -20.89
CA LEU A 57 4.84 -6.56 -20.36
C LEU A 57 5.36 -5.71 -21.54
N ASP A 58 4.99 -4.43 -21.55
CA ASP A 58 5.52 -3.44 -22.48
C ASP A 58 6.85 -2.94 -21.92
N GLU A 59 7.97 -3.56 -22.32
CA GLU A 59 9.31 -3.21 -21.85
C GLU A 59 9.75 -1.80 -22.30
N GLU A 60 9.20 -1.27 -23.38
CA GLU A 60 9.51 0.08 -23.86
C GLU A 60 8.87 1.15 -22.99
N LYS A 61 7.69 0.86 -22.42
CA LYS A 61 6.97 1.79 -21.54
C LYS A 61 7.25 1.57 -20.06
N THR A 62 7.61 0.35 -19.68
CA THR A 62 7.87 0.02 -18.27
C THR A 62 9.27 0.46 -17.86
N ASN A 63 9.37 1.58 -17.12
CA ASN A 63 10.64 2.03 -16.55
C ASN A 63 10.72 1.71 -15.04
N LYS A 64 11.25 0.53 -14.70
CA LYS A 64 11.40 0.05 -13.31
C LYS A 64 12.24 0.95 -12.40
N THR A 65 13.00 1.90 -12.95
CA THR A 65 13.86 2.83 -12.19
C THR A 65 13.22 4.20 -11.98
N ALA A 66 12.07 4.46 -12.59
CA ALA A 66 11.35 5.71 -12.41
C ALA A 66 10.78 5.83 -10.98
N PRO A 67 10.45 7.04 -10.51
CA PRO A 67 9.68 7.23 -9.28
C PRO A 67 8.26 6.66 -9.40
N PHE A 68 7.65 6.25 -8.29
CA PHE A 68 6.24 5.85 -8.29
C PHE A 68 5.34 7.05 -8.68
N PRO A 69 4.29 6.87 -9.51
CA PRO A 69 3.77 5.61 -10.07
C PRO A 69 4.37 5.20 -11.43
N ALA A 70 5.33 5.95 -11.96
CA ALA A 70 5.87 5.72 -13.30
C ALA A 70 6.75 4.44 -13.41
N CYS A 71 7.14 3.83 -12.29
CA CYS A 71 7.79 2.52 -12.29
C CYS A 71 6.85 1.33 -12.38
N CYS A 72 5.53 1.55 -12.39
CA CYS A 72 4.58 0.46 -12.45
C CYS A 72 4.59 -0.23 -13.82
N PRO A 73 4.36 -1.56 -13.85
CA PRO A 73 4.37 -2.33 -15.08
C PRO A 73 3.22 -1.92 -15.99
N GLU A 74 3.55 -1.60 -17.25
CA GLU A 74 2.56 -1.41 -18.31
C GLU A 74 2.48 -2.68 -19.16
N PHE A 75 1.27 -3.11 -19.49
CA PHE A 75 1.05 -4.31 -20.29
C PHE A 75 0.43 -3.96 -21.64
N LYS A 76 0.93 -4.61 -22.69
CA LYS A 76 0.40 -4.53 -24.05
C LYS A 76 -0.34 -5.82 -24.37
N CYS A 77 -1.62 -5.70 -24.66
CA CYS A 77 -2.50 -6.80 -25.01
C CYS A 77 -2.82 -6.82 -26.50
N GLU A 78 -3.01 -8.03 -27.06
CA GLU A 78 -3.62 -8.21 -28.38
C GLU A 78 -5.06 -7.68 -28.39
N ALA A 79 -5.59 -7.37 -29.58
CA ALA A 79 -6.92 -6.80 -29.72
C ALA A 79 -7.99 -7.73 -29.11
N GLY A 80 -8.76 -7.19 -28.15
CA GLY A 80 -9.82 -7.92 -27.46
C GLY A 80 -9.36 -8.76 -26.26
N ALA A 81 -8.05 -8.88 -26.01
CA ALA A 81 -7.53 -9.48 -24.79
C ALA A 81 -7.61 -8.50 -23.62
N LYS A 82 -7.89 -9.02 -22.42
CA LYS A 82 -7.98 -8.26 -21.17
C LYS A 82 -7.08 -8.89 -20.13
N LEU A 83 -6.53 -8.06 -19.26
CA LEU A 83 -5.84 -8.50 -18.06
C LEU A 83 -6.89 -8.92 -17.03
N GLU A 84 -6.72 -10.12 -16.49
CA GLU A 84 -7.45 -10.60 -15.33
C GLU A 84 -6.53 -10.50 -14.12
N TYR A 85 -7.05 -10.05 -12.99
CA TYR A 85 -6.28 -9.90 -11.76
C TYR A 85 -6.73 -10.95 -10.74
N PRO A 86 -5.82 -11.46 -9.89
CA PRO A 86 -6.21 -12.36 -8.82
C PRO A 86 -7.21 -11.69 -7.89
N GLU A 87 -8.20 -12.45 -7.44
CA GLU A 87 -9.11 -11.99 -6.39
C GLU A 87 -8.31 -11.77 -5.10
N ILE A 88 -8.34 -10.55 -4.57
CA ILE A 88 -7.75 -10.26 -3.28
C ILE A 88 -8.77 -10.72 -2.22
N PRO A 89 -8.38 -11.58 -1.26
CA PRO A 89 -9.24 -11.88 -0.13
C PRO A 89 -9.53 -10.58 0.61
N THR A 90 -10.77 -10.09 0.52
CA THR A 90 -11.21 -8.96 1.33
C THR A 90 -11.29 -9.43 2.77
N VAL A 91 -10.37 -8.96 3.62
CA VAL A 91 -10.61 -8.98 5.06
C VAL A 91 -11.89 -8.17 5.27
N ALA A 92 -12.86 -8.72 6.01
CA ALA A 92 -14.13 -8.05 6.27
C ALA A 92 -13.87 -6.59 6.69
N PRO A 93 -14.65 -5.61 6.19
CA PRO A 93 -14.50 -4.22 6.60
C PRO A 93 -14.48 -4.17 8.13
N VAL A 94 -13.56 -3.39 8.69
CA VAL A 94 -13.56 -3.11 10.13
C VAL A 94 -14.95 -2.58 10.45
N PRO A 95 -15.74 -3.25 11.31
CA PRO A 95 -17.09 -2.81 11.61
C PRO A 95 -17.04 -1.37 12.12
N GLU A 96 -17.89 -0.51 11.56
CA GLU A 96 -18.02 0.92 11.91
C GLU A 96 -18.31 1.13 13.42
N ASP A 97 -18.74 0.08 14.12
CA ASP A 97 -19.11 0.05 15.54
C ASP A 97 -18.00 -0.43 16.51
N ALA A 98 -16.72 -0.29 16.17
CA ALA A 98 -15.62 -0.61 17.10
C ALA A 98 -15.29 0.51 18.12
N GLU A 99 -16.16 1.52 18.26
CA GLU A 99 -16.12 2.40 19.43
C GLU A 99 -17.01 1.85 20.58
N VAL A 100 -16.41 1.80 21.77
CA VAL A 100 -17.03 1.71 23.12
C VAL A 100 -17.33 0.32 23.71
N LYS A 101 -16.34 -0.22 24.45
CA LYS A 101 -16.40 -0.75 25.85
C LYS A 101 -15.07 -1.48 26.14
N SER A 102 -14.35 -1.32 27.24
CA SER A 102 -14.70 -0.86 28.57
C SER A 102 -13.43 -0.50 29.36
N THR A 103 -13.60 0.52 30.17
CA THR A 103 -12.79 1.09 31.25
C THR A 103 -12.32 0.10 32.34
N THR A 104 -11.27 0.51 33.06
CA THR A 104 -10.92 0.21 34.47
C THR A 104 -10.08 -1.06 34.70
N THR A 105 -8.82 -0.97 35.11
CA THR A 105 -8.47 -0.80 36.54
C THR A 105 -7.05 -0.25 36.71
N ALA A 106 -6.97 1.02 37.14
CA ALA A 106 -5.86 1.47 37.98
C ALA A 106 -6.25 1.18 39.44
N LYS A 107 -5.41 0.43 40.17
CA LYS A 107 -5.44 0.47 41.64
C LYS A 107 -4.01 0.48 42.15
N SER A 108 -3.67 1.61 42.75
CA SER A 108 -2.50 1.88 43.56
C SER A 108 -2.34 0.87 44.69
N ALA A 109 -1.12 0.41 44.91
CA ALA A 109 -0.54 0.04 46.20
C ALA A 109 0.98 0.08 46.08
#